data_AF-A0A0K8REE3-F1
#
_entry.id   AF-A0A0K8REE3-F1
#
_cell.length_a   1.000
_cell.length_b   1.000
_cell.length_c   1.000
_cell.angle_alpha   90.00
_cell.angle_beta   90.00
_cell.angle_gamma   90.00
#
_symmetry.space_group_name_H-M   'P 1'
#
loop_
_entity.id
_entity.type
_entity.pdbx_description
1 polymer ?
#
loop_
_entity_poly.entity_id
_entity_poly.type
_entity_poly.pdbx_seq_one_letter_code
_entity_poly.pdbx_strand_id
1 'polypeptide(L)'
;MAAKQACSTKAMILLVLCFILVCKIAEAGPQHVCPYPSACTNPGLPDTNHIVTAKVRYNPTTRRCERIRRVTGPHNCQQFSSLKSCKEACENAKE
;
A
#
# COMPACT_ATOMS: atom_id res chain seq x y z
N MET A 1 -30.77 -46.50 -11.69
CA MET A 1 -30.49 -45.05 -11.76
C MET A 1 -29.60 -44.68 -10.57
N ALA A 2 -28.29 -44.48 -10.73
CA ALA A 2 -27.44 -43.91 -9.66
C ALA A 2 -26.03 -43.59 -10.20
N ALA A 3 -25.92 -42.58 -11.05
CA ALA A 3 -24.62 -42.04 -11.46
C ALA A 3 -24.70 -40.53 -11.57
N LYS A 4 -25.15 -39.84 -10.51
CA LYS A 4 -25.20 -38.37 -10.49
C LYS A 4 -24.84 -37.74 -9.14
N GLN A 5 -24.12 -38.44 -8.25
CA GLN A 5 -23.83 -37.90 -6.91
C GLN A 5 -22.36 -37.60 -6.62
N ALA A 6 -21.43 -37.95 -7.51
CA ALA A 6 -20.00 -37.64 -7.34
C ALA A 6 -19.55 -36.36 -8.08
N CYS A 7 -20.34 -35.84 -9.02
CA CYS A 7 -19.96 -34.68 -9.83
C CYS A 7 -20.28 -33.34 -9.14
N SER A 8 -21.26 -33.34 -8.24
CA SER A 8 -21.74 -32.11 -7.58
C SER A 8 -20.83 -31.65 -6.43
N THR A 9 -20.16 -32.58 -5.74
CA THR A 9 -19.40 -32.25 -4.52
C THR A 9 -18.13 -31.44 -4.83
N LYS A 10 -17.44 -31.79 -5.92
CA LYS A 10 -16.25 -31.04 -6.36
C LYS A 10 -16.59 -29.63 -6.82
N ALA A 11 -17.71 -29.45 -7.51
CA ALA A 11 -18.19 -28.14 -7.94
C ALA A 11 -18.59 -27.26 -6.75
N MET A 12 -19.25 -27.82 -5.73
CA MET A 12 -19.59 -27.09 -4.51
C MET A 12 -18.35 -26.70 -3.70
N ILE A 13 -17.35 -27.57 -3.59
CA ILE A 13 -16.08 -27.25 -2.91
C ILE A 13 -15.33 -26.13 -3.64
N LEU A 14 -15.28 -26.18 -4.97
CA LEU A 14 -14.69 -25.11 -5.80
C LEU A 14 -15.42 -23.78 -5.61
N LEU A 15 -16.76 -23.77 -5.59
CA LEU A 15 -17.56 -22.56 -5.37
C LEU A 15 -17.32 -21.96 -3.98
N VAL A 16 -17.25 -22.79 -2.93
CA VAL A 16 -16.95 -22.34 -1.57
C VAL A 16 -15.53 -21.77 -1.48
N LEU A 17 -14.54 -22.41 -2.10
CA LEU A 17 -13.17 -21.90 -2.15
C LEU A 17 -13.07 -20.57 -2.92
N CYS A 18 -13.77 -20.45 -4.05
CA CYS A 18 -13.87 -19.19 -4.79
C CYS A 18 -14.51 -18.09 -3.94
N PHE A 19 -15.57 -18.39 -3.20
CA PHE A 19 -16.22 -17.44 -2.29
C PHE A 19 -15.28 -16.97 -1.18
N ILE A 20 -14.54 -17.89 -0.55
CA ILE A 20 -13.56 -17.55 0.49
C ILE A 20 -12.44 -16.67 -0.09
N LEU A 21 -11.95 -16.96 -1.30
CA LEU A 21 -10.95 -16.13 -1.97
C LEU A 21 -11.47 -14.71 -2.23
N VAL A 22 -12.69 -14.57 -2.76
CA VAL A 22 -13.29 -13.25 -3.07
C VAL A 22 -13.51 -12.43 -1.79
N CYS A 23 -13.97 -13.05 -0.70
CA CYS A 23 -14.12 -12.36 0.58
C CYS A 23 -12.78 -11.88 1.15
N LYS A 24 -11.70 -12.63 0.95
CA LYS A 24 -10.36 -12.23 1.42
C LYS A 24 -9.74 -11.11 0.59
N ILE A 25 -10.05 -11.05 -0.70
CA ILE A 25 -9.61 -9.96 -1.57
C ILE A 25 -10.39 -8.66 -1.24
N ALA A 26 -11.65 -8.77 -0.80
CA ALA A 26 -12.47 -7.62 -0.41
C ALA A 26 -12.06 -6.97 0.92
N GLU A 27 -11.42 -7.70 1.84
CA GLU A 27 -10.87 -7.12 3.09
C GLU A 27 -9.59 -6.31 2.85
N ALA A 28 -8.90 -6.53 1.73
CA ALA A 28 -7.80 -5.70 1.30
C ALA A 28 -8.37 -4.51 0.51
N GLY A 29 -8.85 -3.49 1.23
CA GLY A 29 -9.10 -2.18 0.63
C GLY A 29 -7.87 -1.73 -0.17
N PRO A 30 -8.03 -0.90 -1.21
CA PRO A 30 -6.92 -0.49 -2.08
C PRO A 30 -5.77 0.03 -1.21
N GLN A 31 -4.67 -0.72 -1.16
CA GLN A 31 -3.48 -0.27 -0.45
C GLN A 31 -2.98 0.97 -1.18
N HIS A 32 -2.95 2.13 -0.51
CA HIS A 32 -2.36 3.33 -1.09
C HIS A 32 -0.88 3.07 -1.32
N VAL A 33 -0.52 2.88 -2.58
CA VAL A 33 0.87 2.75 -3.02
C VAL A 33 1.35 4.10 -3.50
N CYS A 34 2.45 4.58 -2.93
CA CYS A 34 3.12 5.78 -3.40
C CYS A 34 3.95 5.45 -4.64
N PRO A 35 3.71 6.09 -5.80
CA PRO A 35 4.46 5.84 -7.02
C PRO A 35 5.82 6.55 -6.99
N TYR A 36 6.79 6.00 -6.27
CA TYR A 36 8.17 6.51 -6.25
C TYR A 36 8.91 6.20 -7.56
N PRO A 37 9.80 7.08 -8.04
CA PRO A 37 10.19 8.36 -7.42
C PRO A 37 9.26 9.54 -7.71
N SER A 38 8.28 9.42 -8.61
CA SER A 38 7.38 10.52 -8.98
C SER A 38 6.64 11.15 -7.80
N ALA A 39 6.26 10.36 -6.80
CA ALA A 39 5.62 10.83 -5.57
C ALA A 39 6.52 11.73 -4.70
N CYS A 40 7.84 11.71 -4.92
CA CYS A 40 8.78 12.59 -4.21
C CYS A 40 8.62 14.05 -4.64
N THR A 41 8.23 14.32 -5.89
CA THR A 41 7.98 15.67 -6.40
C THR A 41 6.49 16.01 -6.47
N ASN A 42 5.64 15.02 -6.74
CA ASN A 42 4.19 15.19 -6.79
C ASN A 42 3.48 14.07 -5.98
N PRO A 43 3.35 14.22 -4.65
CA PRO A 43 2.82 13.17 -3.77
C PRO A 43 1.31 12.95 -3.87
N GLY A 44 0.57 13.80 -4.59
CA GLY A 44 -0.89 13.78 -4.58
C GLY A 44 -1.50 14.09 -3.21
N LEU A 45 -2.75 13.66 -3.02
CA LEU A 45 -3.47 13.83 -1.75
C LEU A 45 -3.05 12.78 -0.73
N PRO A 46 -2.94 13.12 0.57
CA PRO A 46 -2.68 12.15 1.63
C PRO A 46 -3.75 11.05 1.70
N ASP A 47 -3.34 9.84 2.08
CA ASP A 47 -4.25 8.75 2.40
C ASP A 47 -4.98 9.01 3.73
N THR A 48 -6.25 9.37 3.68
CA THR A 48 -7.05 9.58 4.89
C THR A 48 -7.38 8.29 5.63
N ASN A 49 -7.30 7.13 4.97
CA ASN A 49 -7.62 5.82 5.54
C ASN A 49 -6.39 5.14 6.18
N HIS A 50 -5.19 5.68 5.97
CA HIS A 50 -3.94 5.16 6.51
C HIS A 50 -3.24 6.21 7.36
N ILE A 51 -3.30 6.04 8.69
CA ILE A 51 -2.64 6.93 9.64
C ILE A 51 -1.23 6.39 9.94
N VAL A 52 -0.22 7.22 9.70
CA VAL A 52 1.18 6.88 9.98
C VAL A 52 1.83 7.92 10.89
N THR A 53 2.93 7.53 11.52
CA THR A 53 3.79 8.46 12.24
C THR A 53 5.08 8.72 11.46
N ALA A 54 5.21 9.94 10.96
CA ALA A 54 6.37 10.41 10.21
C ALA A 54 7.37 11.12 11.12
N LYS A 55 8.65 10.96 10.79
CA LYS A 55 9.80 11.62 11.44
C LYS A 55 10.81 12.16 10.43
N VAL A 56 10.58 11.90 9.15
CA VAL A 56 11.39 12.36 8.03
C VAL A 56 10.48 12.84 6.92
N ARG A 57 10.89 13.88 6.20
CA ARG A 57 10.21 14.38 5.01
C ARG A 57 11.21 14.59 3.87
N TYR A 58 10.84 14.22 2.65
CA TYR A 58 11.60 14.60 1.47
C TYR A 58 11.29 16.04 1.07
N ASN A 59 12.33 16.83 0.84
CA ASN A 59 12.26 18.20 0.35
C ASN A 59 12.71 18.22 -1.12
N PRO A 60 11.78 18.39 -2.09
CA PRO A 60 12.11 18.39 -3.51
C PRO A 60 12.96 19.59 -3.94
N THR A 61 12.95 20.70 -3.18
CA THR A 61 13.77 21.89 -3.47
C THR A 61 15.24 21.63 -3.18
N THR A 62 15.55 21.04 -2.02
CA THR A 62 16.93 20.70 -1.63
C THR A 62 17.38 19.35 -2.15
N ARG A 63 16.43 18.53 -2.63
CA ARG A 63 16.59 17.11 -3.00
C ARG A 63 17.12 16.27 -1.83
N ARG A 64 16.70 16.57 -0.61
CA ARG A 64 17.15 15.90 0.61
C ARG A 64 15.99 15.40 1.48
N CYS A 65 16.26 14.32 2.20
CA CYS A 65 15.46 13.75 3.28
C CYS A 65 15.85 14.42 4.60
N GLU A 66 14.95 15.22 5.13
CA GLU A 66 15.16 16.03 6.31
C GLU A 66 14.41 15.42 7.50
N ARG A 67 15.05 15.42 8.69
CA ARG A 67 14.35 15.03 9.92
C ARG A 67 13.37 16.14 10.31
N ILE A 68 12.15 15.75 10.63
CA ILE A 68 11.10 16.66 11.08
C ILE A 68 10.69 16.31 12.50
N ARG A 69 9.95 17.22 13.16
CA ARG A 69 9.22 16.86 14.38
C ARG A 69 8.27 15.71 14.05
N ARG A 70 8.08 14.81 15.03
CA ARG A 70 7.18 13.67 14.86
C ARG A 70 5.77 14.18 14.56
N VAL A 71 5.18 13.73 13.46
CA VAL A 71 3.80 14.04 13.05
C VAL A 71 3.06 12.73 12.88
N THR A 72 1.85 12.65 13.42
CA THR A 72 0.96 11.50 13.24
C THR A 72 -0.29 11.97 12.51
N GLY A 73 -0.64 11.32 11.40
CA GLY A 73 -1.77 11.72 10.56
C GLY A 73 -1.87 10.91 9.27
N PRO A 74 -2.76 11.33 8.33
CA PRO A 74 -2.90 10.73 7.01
C PRO A 74 -1.56 10.54 6.30
N HIS A 75 -1.35 9.36 5.69
CA HIS A 75 -0.10 9.03 5.03
C HIS A 75 0.11 9.89 3.79
N ASN A 76 1.17 10.70 3.82
CA ASN A 76 1.63 11.50 2.70
C ASN A 76 2.90 10.87 2.12
N CYS A 77 2.96 10.69 0.80
CA CYS A 77 4.09 10.05 0.13
C CYS A 77 5.44 10.78 0.25
N GLN A 78 5.49 12.03 0.70
CA GLN A 78 6.76 12.69 1.03
C GLN A 78 7.19 12.46 2.48
N GLN A 79 6.37 11.82 3.30
CA GLN A 79 6.61 11.63 4.73
C GLN A 79 6.94 10.18 5.05
N PHE A 80 8.01 9.98 5.80
CA PHE A 80 8.57 8.66 6.08
C PHE A 80 8.77 8.45 7.58
N SER A 81 8.66 7.19 8.00
CA SER A 81 8.97 6.75 9.36
C SER A 81 10.48 6.63 9.62
N SER A 82 11.32 6.66 8.58
CA SER A 82 12.77 6.52 8.70
C SER A 82 13.53 7.30 7.63
N LEU A 83 14.78 7.67 7.96
CA LEU A 83 15.67 8.35 7.01
C LEU A 83 16.07 7.41 5.87
N LYS A 84 16.31 6.13 6.19
CA LYS A 84 16.70 5.11 5.22
C LYS A 84 15.65 4.93 4.13
N SER A 85 14.39 4.73 4.51
CA SER A 85 13.29 4.54 3.54
C SER A 85 13.06 5.78 2.68
N CYS A 86 13.21 6.98 3.25
CA CYS A 86 13.14 8.23 2.47
C CYS A 86 14.25 8.29 1.42
N LYS A 87 15.49 7.97 1.81
CA LYS A 87 16.64 8.03 0.90
C LYS A 87 16.53 7.02 -0.24
N GLU A 88 16.16 5.79 0.08
CA GLU A 88 15.94 4.73 -0.91
C GLU A 88 14.83 5.09 -1.90
N ALA A 89 13.75 5.72 -1.44
CA ALA A 89 12.63 6.12 -2.28
C ALA A 89 12.89 7.38 -3.13
N CYS A 90 13.60 8.38 -2.59
CA CYS A 90 13.63 9.73 -3.17
C CYS A 90 15.01 10.37 -3.37
N GLU A 91 16.03 10.09 -2.54
CA GLU A 91 17.36 10.68 -2.75
C GLU A 91 18.23 9.84 -3.70
N ASN A 92 18.12 8.51 -3.59
CA ASN A 92 18.96 7.56 -4.29
C ASN A 92 18.27 6.99 -5.55
N ALA A 93 16.98 7.27 -5.72
CA ALA A 93 16.26 6.87 -6.91
C ALA A 93 16.87 7.62 -8.11
N LYS A 94 17.48 6.87 -9.03
CA LYS A 94 17.99 7.41 -10.29
C LYS A 94 16.80 7.69 -11.20
N GLU A 95 16.79 8.87 -11.80
CA GLU A 95 15.84 9.26 -12.86
C GLU A 95 15.95 8.33 -14.07
#